data_AF-A0A2V1N1K2-F1
#
_entry.id   AF-A0A2V1N1K2-F1
#
_cell.length_a   1.000
_cell.length_b   1.000
_cell.length_c   1.000
_cell.angle_alpha   90.00
_cell.angle_beta   90.00
_cell.angle_gamma   90.00
#
_symmetry.space_group_name_H-M   'P 1'
#
loop_
_entity.id
_entity.type
_entity.pdbx_description
1 polymer ?
#
loop_
_entity_poly.entity_id
_entity_poly.type
_entity_poly.pdbx_seq_one_letter_code
_entity_poly.pdbx_strand_id
1 'polypeptide(L)'
;MAAAMSNNAQIGIAVGVIIFIILFFKLIIAFIKFCFRHPILFIILLLCGGLGFAFNFLLGGAVILAALVGGVVFMLLNGFDN
;
A
#
# COMPACT_ATOMS: atom_id res chain seq x y z
N MET A 1 -28.98 -0.31 1.72
CA MET A 1 -28.78 -1.17 0.53
C MET A 1 -27.63 -2.12 0.85
N ALA A 2 -27.92 -3.25 1.48
CA ALA A 2 -26.94 -4.31 1.67
C ALA A 2 -26.80 -5.01 0.31
N ALA A 3 -25.87 -4.54 -0.51
CA ALA A 3 -25.49 -5.24 -1.72
C ALA A 3 -25.03 -6.64 -1.30
N ALA A 4 -25.78 -7.67 -1.67
CA ALA A 4 -25.38 -9.05 -1.44
C ALA A 4 -24.00 -9.23 -2.08
N MET A 5 -22.98 -9.36 -1.25
CA MET A 5 -21.60 -9.44 -1.69
C MET A 5 -21.44 -10.75 -2.46
N SER A 6 -21.14 -10.68 -3.75
CA SER A 6 -20.91 -11.89 -4.54
C SER A 6 -19.67 -12.60 -4.01
N ASN A 7 -19.65 -13.94 -4.06
CA ASN A 7 -18.51 -14.74 -3.61
C ASN A 7 -17.20 -14.27 -4.27
N ASN A 8 -17.25 -13.80 -5.51
CA ASN A 8 -16.11 -13.29 -6.26
C ASN A 8 -15.57 -11.97 -5.66
N ALA A 9 -16.45 -11.07 -5.24
CA ALA A 9 -16.05 -9.84 -4.55
C ALA A 9 -15.40 -10.15 -3.19
N GLN A 10 -15.89 -11.16 -2.48
CA GLN A 10 -15.29 -11.61 -1.21
C GLN A 10 -13.89 -12.17 -1.38
N ILE A 11 -13.67 -13.00 -2.40
CA ILE A 11 -12.35 -13.54 -2.73
C ILE A 11 -11.41 -12.40 -3.15
N GLY A 12 -11.88 -11.46 -3.98
CA GLY A 12 -11.09 -10.30 -4.41
C GLY A 12 -10.61 -9.43 -3.24
N ILE A 13 -11.50 -9.13 -2.28
CA ILE A 13 -11.14 -8.38 -1.07
C ILE A 13 -10.15 -9.18 -0.21
N ALA A 14 -10.39 -10.47 0.00
CA ALA A 14 -9.51 -11.32 0.80
C ALA A 14 -8.08 -11.38 0.22
N VAL A 15 -7.95 -11.59 -1.09
CA VAL A 15 -6.65 -11.59 -1.79
C VAL A 15 -5.99 -10.22 -1.72
N GLY A 16 -6.75 -9.14 -1.93
CA GLY A 16 -6.26 -7.77 -1.83
C GLY A 16 -5.68 -7.44 -0.44
N VAL A 17 -6.37 -7.86 0.62
CA VAL A 17 -5.90 -7.68 2.01
C VAL A 17 -4.60 -8.45 2.27
N ILE A 18 -4.51 -9.71 1.80
CA ILE A 18 -3.29 -10.52 1.96
C ILE A 18 -2.11 -9.85 1.26
N ILE A 19 -2.29 -9.41 0.00
CA ILE A 19 -1.24 -8.72 -0.75
C ILE A 19 -0.85 -7.42 -0.06
N PHE A 20 -1.83 -6.65 0.42
CA PHE A 20 -1.58 -5.42 1.15
C PHE A 20 -0.72 -5.65 2.40
N ILE A 21 -1.04 -6.68 3.20
CA ILE A 21 -0.26 -7.06 4.38
C ILE A 21 1.18 -7.42 4.00
N ILE A 22 1.38 -8.20 2.93
CA ILE A 22 2.72 -8.57 2.46
C ILE A 22 3.52 -7.33 2.03
N LEU A 23 2.91 -6.42 1.25
CA LEU A 23 3.54 -5.18 0.82
C LEU A 23 3.84 -4.26 2.01
N PHE A 24 2.97 -4.22 3.01
CA PHE A 24 3.15 -3.47 4.25
C PHE A 24 4.39 -3.92 5.01
N PHE A 25 4.53 -5.23 5.27
CA PHE A 25 5.72 -5.77 5.92
C PHE A 25 6.99 -5.52 5.10
N LYS A 26 6.91 -5.67 3.78
CA LYS A 26 8.04 -5.40 2.88
C LYS A 26 8.47 -3.93 2.94
N LEU A 27 7.52 -3.00 3.05
CA LEU A 27 7.78 -1.57 3.22
C LEU A 27 8.47 -1.28 4.55
N ILE A 28 7.99 -1.86 5.66
CA ILE A 28 8.63 -1.72 6.98
C ILE A 28 10.07 -2.23 6.93
N ILE A 29 10.30 -3.42 6.38
CA ILE A 29 11.65 -4.01 6.28
C ILE A 29 12.56 -3.11 5.43
N ALA A 30 12.06 -2.59 4.30
CA ALA A 30 12.82 -1.67 3.46
C ALA A 30 13.13 -0.35 4.18
N PHE A 31 12.18 0.20 4.94
CA PHE A 31 12.36 1.42 5.71
C PHE A 31 13.40 1.24 6.83
N ILE A 32 13.34 0.12 7.55
CA ILE A 32 14.35 -0.23 8.56
C ILE A 32 15.73 -0.39 7.92
N LYS A 33 15.83 -1.11 6.78
CA LYS A 33 17.08 -1.23 6.03
C LYS A 33 17.62 0.12 5.56
N PHE A 34 16.75 1.04 5.14
CA PHE A 34 17.12 2.40 4.76
C PHE A 34 17.68 3.18 5.95
N CYS A 35 17.05 3.08 7.13
CA CYS A 35 17.54 3.70 8.36
C CYS A 35 18.95 3.22 8.72
N PHE A 36 19.22 1.92 8.58
CA PHE A 36 20.56 1.36 8.82
C PHE A 36 21.58 1.70 7.73
N ARG A 37 21.16 1.87 6.48
CA ARG A 37 22.07 2.15 5.36
C ARG A 37 22.50 3.62 5.27
N HIS A 38 21.68 4.54 5.77
CA HIS A 38 21.98 5.97 5.77
C HIS A 38 21.86 6.56 7.19
N PRO A 39 22.82 6.27 8.09
CA PRO A 39 22.75 6.67 9.49
C PRO A 39 22.64 8.20 9.69
N ILE A 40 23.20 9.00 8.77
CA ILE A 40 23.12 10.47 8.82
C ILE A 40 21.71 10.96 8.52
N LEU A 41 21.05 10.43 7.48
CA LEU A 41 19.66 10.76 7.16
C LEU A 41 18.71 10.29 8.26
N PHE A 42 18.98 9.12 8.84
CA PHE A 42 18.26 8.62 9.99
C PHE A 42 18.35 9.58 11.18
N ILE A 43 19.54 10.07 11.54
CA ILE A 43 19.72 11.02 12.64
C ILE A 43 18.99 12.35 12.37
N ILE A 44 19.04 12.88 11.15
CA ILE A 44 18.32 14.10 10.79
C ILE A 44 16.80 13.89 10.88
N LEU A 45 16.29 12.79 10.32
CA LEU A 45 14.87 12.44 10.40
C LEU A 45 14.44 12.12 11.83
N LEU A 46 15.33 11.62 12.68
CA LEU A 46 15.08 11.38 14.10
C LEU A 46 14.98 12.70 14.87
N LEU A 47 15.94 13.61 14.68
CA LEU A 47 15.98 14.93 15.32
C LEU A 47 14.84 15.84 14.90
N CYS A 48 14.43 15.79 13.63
CA CYS A 48 13.29 16.56 13.12
C CYS A 48 11.95 15.82 13.22
N GLY A 49 11.88 14.62 13.83
CA GLY A 49 10.66 13.80 13.91
C GLY A 49 10.12 13.31 12.55
N GLY A 50 10.88 13.50 11.46
CA GLY A 50 10.49 13.16 10.10
C GLY A 50 10.45 11.66 9.78
N LEU A 51 10.92 10.78 10.66
CA LEU A 51 10.84 9.32 10.44
C LEU A 51 9.40 8.85 10.29
N GLY A 52 8.51 9.32 11.18
CA GLY A 52 7.08 8.99 11.11
C GLY A 52 6.42 9.57 9.85
N PHE A 53 6.82 10.79 9.46
CA PHE A 53 6.33 11.43 8.24
C PHE A 53 6.75 10.68 6.98
N ALA A 54 8.03 10.32 6.86
CA ALA A 54 8.56 9.59 5.72
C ALA A 54 7.91 8.21 5.57
N PHE A 55 7.71 7.50 6.68
CA PHE A 55 7.02 6.22 6.67
C PHE A 55 5.55 6.36 6.23
N ASN A 56 4.80 7.31 6.79
CA ASN A 56 3.41 7.55 6.41
C ASN A 56 3.27 8.04 4.97
N PHE A 57 4.21 8.84 4.47
CA PHE A 57 4.23 9.28 3.07
C PHE A 57 4.44 8.11 2.12
N LEU A 58 5.39 7.22 2.41
CA LEU A 58 5.64 6.01 1.62
C LEU A 58 4.47 5.04 1.68
N LEU A 59 3.89 4.86 2.87
CA LEU A 59 2.71 4.01 3.07
C LEU A 59 1.51 4.56 2.29
N GLY A 60 1.21 5.85 2.45
CA GLY A 60 0.13 6.53 1.74
C GLY A 60 0.32 6.46 0.23
N GLY A 61 1.54 6.68 -0.27
CA GLY A 61 1.88 6.51 -1.67
C GLY A 61 1.61 5.10 -2.18
N ALA A 62 1.98 4.07 -1.42
CA ALA A 62 1.71 2.68 -1.77
C ALA A 62 0.21 2.35 -1.79
N VAL A 63 -0.56 2.85 -0.82
CA VAL A 63 -2.03 2.68 -0.77
C VAL A 63 -2.71 3.36 -1.95
N ILE A 64 -2.32 4.60 -2.26
CA ILE A 64 -2.88 5.37 -3.38
C ILE A 64 -2.57 4.69 -4.72
N LEU A 65 -1.34 4.22 -4.91
CA LEU A 65 -0.97 3.45 -6.09
C LEU A 65 -1.78 2.15 -6.21
N ALA A 66 -1.96 1.42 -5.11
CA ALA A 66 -2.78 0.21 -5.12
C ALA A 66 -4.24 0.51 -5.49
N ALA A 67 -4.81 1.60 -4.98
CA ALA A 67 -6.17 2.03 -5.30
C ALA A 67 -6.30 2.49 -6.76
N LEU A 68 -5.34 3.26 -7.28
CA LEU A 68 -5.29 3.69 -8.68
C LEU A 68 -5.19 2.50 -9.62
N VAL A 69 -4.24 1.59 -9.37
CA VAL A 69 -4.06 0.39 -10.21
C VAL A 69 -5.29 -0.51 -10.13
N GLY A 70 -5.84 -0.75 -8.95
CA GLY A 70 -7.06 -1.54 -8.78
C GLY A 70 -8.28 -0.92 -9.49
N GLY A 71 -8.46 0.39 -9.38
CA GLY A 71 -9.54 1.12 -10.04
C GLY A 71 -9.40 1.14 -11.57
N VAL A 72 -8.18 1.35 -12.09
CA VAL A 72 -7.89 1.32 -13.53
C VAL A 72 -8.10 -0.08 -14.10
N VAL A 73 -7.63 -1.13 -13.41
CA VAL A 73 -7.85 -2.52 -13.84
C VAL A 73 -9.34 -2.87 -13.84
N PHE A 74 -10.10 -2.44 -12.83
CA PHE A 74 -11.54 -2.63 -12.81
C PHE A 74 -12.25 -1.91 -13.96
N MET A 75 -11.87 -0.66 -14.26
CA MET A 75 -12.39 0.08 -15.42
C MET A 75 -12.09 -0.62 -16.75
N LEU A 76 -10.87 -1.14 -16.92
CA LEU A 76 -10.48 -1.87 -18.13
C LEU A 76 -11.29 -3.17 -18.26
N LEU A 77 -11.36 -3.97 -17.20
CA LEU A 77 -12.10 -5.24 -17.21
C LEU A 77 -13.60 -5.05 -17.45
N ASN A 78 -14.19 -3.97 -16.93
CA ASN A 78 -15.60 -3.64 -17.16
C ASN A 78 -15.85 -3.08 -18.58
N GLY A 79 -14.81 -2.62 -19.28
CA GLY A 79 -14.88 -2.20 -20.68
C GLY A 79 -14.76 -3.36 -21.68
N PHE A 80 -14.25 -4.53 -21.26
CA PHE A 80 -14.16 -5.75 -22.08
C PHE A 80 -15.44 -6.60 -22.05
N ASP A 81 -16.46 -6.18 -21.31
CA ASP A 81 -17.78 -6.85 -21.22
C ASP A 81 -18.79 -6.27 -22.24
N ASN A 82 -18.29 -5.77 -23.38
CA ASN A 82 -19.07 -5.48 -24.60
C ASN A 82 -18.54 -6.28 -25.78
#